data_AF-A0A957GKR2-F1
#
_entry.id   AF-A0A957GKR2-F1
#
_cell.length_a   1.000
_cell.length_b   1.000
_cell.length_c   1.000
_cell.angle_alpha   90.00
_cell.angle_beta   90.00
_cell.angle_gamma   90.00
#
_symmetry.space_group_name_H-M   'P 1'
#
loop_
_entity.id
_entity.type
_entity.pdbx_description
1 polymer ?
#
loop_
_entity_poly.entity_id
_entity_poly.type
_entity_poly.pdbx_seq_one_letter_code
_entity_poly.pdbx_strand_id
1 'polypeptide(L)'
;FSDRTLVEMATYFPQSRASFGTLYGVGAAKLADFADVFVPIIQNYCVENGIEEMRKTSPTAVSQSSSTPGGRTFEVLNLYNNGRTLPELCQQYNVKRSTILNHLWKAVQAGETLRASNLLEHSDLTPDQQQQALAAFAQHGMDYLRPVYLALKETVEYEELHLLRLHFISQPTE
;
A
#
# COMPACT_ATOMS: atom_id res chain seq x y z
N PHE A 1 -2.80 4.33 19.58
CA PHE A 1 -3.20 4.89 18.27
C PHE A 1 -1.99 5.49 17.58
N SER A 2 -1.97 5.65 16.24
CA SER A 2 -0.86 6.35 15.58
C SER A 2 -1.07 7.86 15.67
N ASP A 3 0.00 8.64 15.52
CA ASP A 3 -0.04 10.11 15.53
C ASP A 3 -1.08 10.65 14.55
N ARG A 4 -1.19 10.04 13.37
CA ARG A 4 -2.21 10.38 12.38
C ARG A 4 -3.63 10.22 12.93
N THR A 5 -3.94 9.14 13.65
CA THR A 5 -5.28 8.97 14.24
C THR A 5 -5.54 10.01 15.33
N LEU A 6 -4.54 10.31 16.17
CA LEU A 6 -4.67 11.32 17.24
C LEU A 6 -4.90 12.72 16.67
N VAL A 7 -4.18 13.07 15.60
CA VAL A 7 -4.40 14.32 14.87
C VAL A 7 -5.81 14.37 14.29
N GLU A 8 -6.29 13.28 13.67
CA GLU A 8 -7.67 13.23 13.15
C GLU A 8 -8.72 13.33 14.29
N MET A 9 -8.49 12.73 15.47
CA MET A 9 -9.38 12.91 16.64
C MET A 9 -9.45 14.37 17.09
N ALA A 10 -8.30 15.05 17.16
CA ALA A 10 -8.19 16.45 17.55
C ALA A 10 -8.67 17.43 16.45
N THR A 11 -8.84 16.96 15.22
CA THR A 11 -9.31 17.78 14.09
C THR A 11 -10.81 17.65 13.90
N TYR A 12 -11.34 16.42 13.97
CA TYR A 12 -12.73 16.12 13.64
C TYR A 12 -13.65 16.03 14.86
N PHE A 13 -13.07 15.89 16.06
CA PHE A 13 -13.80 15.80 17.32
C PHE A 13 -14.97 14.79 17.26
N PRO A 14 -14.72 13.50 16.95
CA PRO A 14 -15.79 12.53 16.78
C PRO A 14 -16.60 12.36 18.06
N GLN A 15 -17.91 12.63 17.98
CA GLN A 15 -18.82 12.58 19.13
C GLN A 15 -19.74 11.35 19.10
N SER A 16 -19.51 10.41 18.17
CA SER A 16 -20.26 9.16 18.10
C SER A 16 -19.34 8.00 17.73
N ARG A 17 -19.75 6.77 18.09
CA ARG A 17 -19.05 5.56 17.68
C ARG A 17 -18.93 5.46 16.15
N ALA A 18 -19.97 5.86 15.42
CA ALA A 18 -19.96 5.89 13.97
C ALA A 18 -18.88 6.86 13.45
N SER A 19 -18.84 8.09 13.96
CA SER A 19 -17.84 9.10 13.59
C SER A 19 -16.42 8.66 13.96
N PHE A 20 -16.23 8.07 15.14
CA PHE A 20 -14.94 7.56 15.60
C PHE A 20 -14.41 6.44 14.68
N GLY A 21 -15.30 5.61 14.16
CA GLY A 21 -14.98 4.57 13.18
C GLY A 21 -14.56 5.09 11.80
N THR A 22 -14.81 6.36 11.48
CA THR A 22 -14.35 6.97 10.21
C THR A 22 -12.89 7.44 10.24
N LEU A 23 -12.27 7.40 11.43
CA LEU A 23 -10.89 7.84 11.62
C LEU A 23 -9.89 6.85 11.04
N TYR A 24 -8.81 7.38 10.47
CA TYR A 24 -7.76 6.56 9.90
C TYR A 24 -7.13 5.63 10.94
N GLY A 25 -7.08 4.32 10.63
CA GLY A 25 -6.46 3.31 11.51
C GLY A 25 -7.35 2.82 12.66
N VAL A 26 -8.63 3.22 12.68
CA VAL A 26 -9.67 2.71 13.60
C VAL A 26 -10.51 1.66 12.88
N GLY A 27 -10.02 0.42 12.90
CA GLY A 27 -10.78 -0.74 12.41
C GLY A 27 -11.75 -1.30 13.45
N ALA A 28 -12.51 -2.34 13.09
CA ALA A 28 -13.56 -2.92 13.93
C ALA A 28 -13.11 -3.30 15.35
N ALA A 29 -11.92 -3.90 15.50
CA ALA A 29 -11.38 -4.27 16.82
C ALA A 29 -11.12 -3.05 17.70
N LYS A 30 -10.42 -2.03 17.19
CA LYS A 30 -10.15 -0.80 17.96
C LYS A 30 -11.41 0.01 18.21
N LEU A 31 -12.37 -0.02 17.28
CA LEU A 31 -13.66 0.59 17.48
C LEU A 31 -14.40 -0.08 18.64
N ALA A 32 -14.33 -1.40 18.72
CA ALA A 32 -14.93 -2.16 19.83
C ALA A 32 -14.27 -1.84 21.17
N ASP A 33 -12.95 -1.81 21.20
CA ASP A 33 -12.20 -1.72 22.46
C ASP A 33 -12.07 -0.29 23.00
N PHE A 34 -12.11 0.73 22.12
CA PHE A 34 -11.72 2.10 22.51
C PHE A 34 -12.78 3.17 22.27
N ALA A 35 -13.83 2.92 21.48
CA ALA A 35 -14.84 3.95 21.24
C ALA A 35 -15.52 4.40 22.53
N ASP A 36 -15.84 3.45 23.41
CA ASP A 36 -16.58 3.71 24.64
C ASP A 36 -15.73 4.44 25.68
N VAL A 37 -14.40 4.51 25.48
CA VAL A 37 -13.46 5.27 26.33
C VAL A 37 -13.21 6.66 25.76
N PHE A 38 -12.94 6.77 24.46
CA PHE A 38 -12.53 8.04 23.84
C PHE A 38 -13.70 8.96 23.51
N VAL A 39 -14.84 8.44 23.05
CA VAL A 39 -15.98 9.26 22.65
C VAL A 39 -16.51 10.11 23.82
N PRO A 40 -16.70 9.58 25.05
CA PRO A 40 -17.14 10.41 26.18
C PRO A 40 -16.14 11.52 26.55
N ILE A 41 -14.84 11.26 26.45
CA ILE A 41 -13.79 12.26 26.75
C ILE A 41 -13.87 13.40 25.72
N ILE A 42 -13.98 13.07 24.44
CA ILE A 42 -14.08 14.05 23.36
C ILE A 42 -15.39 14.84 23.48
N GLN A 43 -16.51 14.19 23.79
CA GLN A 43 -17.79 14.85 24.03
C GLN A 43 -17.71 15.85 25.19
N ASN A 44 -17.16 15.44 26.33
CA ASN A 44 -17.02 16.33 27.49
C ASN A 44 -16.17 17.56 27.13
N TYR A 45 -15.03 17.35 26.46
CA TYR A 45 -14.19 18.45 26.00
C TYR A 45 -14.93 19.39 25.05
N CYS A 46 -15.72 18.85 24.11
CA CYS A 46 -16.51 19.65 23.18
C CYS A 46 -17.61 20.44 23.88
N VAL A 47 -18.29 19.86 24.87
CA VAL A 47 -19.34 20.53 25.66
C VAL A 47 -18.74 21.68 26.47
N GLU A 48 -17.60 21.44 27.13
CA GLU A 48 -16.91 22.47 27.94
C GLU A 48 -16.40 23.64 27.09
N ASN A 49 -16.02 23.40 25.84
CA ASN A 49 -15.43 24.40 24.95
C ASN A 49 -16.38 24.92 23.87
N GLY A 50 -17.64 24.46 23.84
CA GLY A 50 -18.62 24.83 22.81
C GLY A 50 -18.20 24.44 21.38
N ILE A 51 -17.49 23.31 21.22
CA ILE A 51 -16.96 22.85 19.92
C ILE A 51 -17.98 21.91 19.26
N GLU A 52 -18.38 22.25 18.03
CA GLU A 52 -19.22 21.38 17.21
C GLU A 52 -18.39 20.30 16.52
N GLU A 53 -18.98 19.11 16.36
CA GLU A 53 -18.34 18.00 15.63
C GLU A 53 -18.13 18.38 14.15
N MET A 54 -16.88 18.34 13.70
CA MET A 54 -16.57 18.57 12.31
C MET A 54 -16.75 17.26 11.55
N ARG A 55 -17.97 17.05 11.02
CA ARG A 55 -18.32 15.83 10.28
C ARG A 55 -17.37 15.66 9.10
N LYS A 56 -16.58 14.60 9.14
CA LYS A 56 -15.91 14.07 7.97
C LYS A 56 -17.02 13.55 7.05
N THR A 57 -17.52 14.40 6.15
CA THR A 57 -18.41 13.97 5.08
C THR A 57 -17.69 12.84 4.36
N SER A 58 -18.21 11.64 4.49
CA SER A 58 -17.61 10.44 3.92
C SER A 58 -17.28 10.73 2.46
N PRO A 59 -16.01 10.70 2.02
CA PRO A 59 -15.78 10.07 0.75
C PRO A 59 -16.25 8.64 0.97
N THR A 60 -17.26 8.23 0.22
CA THR A 60 -17.71 6.85 0.05
C THR A 60 -16.61 5.87 0.42
N ALA A 61 -16.89 5.02 1.42
CA ALA A 61 -16.12 3.85 1.84
C ALA A 61 -14.84 3.62 1.01
N VAL A 62 -13.70 4.13 1.48
CA VAL A 62 -12.43 3.50 1.11
C VAL A 62 -12.24 2.38 2.12
N SER A 63 -13.03 1.34 1.90
CA SER A 63 -12.77 0.01 2.40
C SER A 63 -11.29 -0.31 2.24
N GLN A 64 -10.76 -1.00 3.25
CA GLN A 64 -9.63 -1.89 3.07
C GLN A 64 -9.80 -2.63 1.74
N SER A 65 -8.70 -2.77 0.99
CA SER A 65 -8.65 -3.63 -0.21
C SER A 65 -9.79 -3.39 -1.21
N SER A 66 -9.78 -2.25 -1.92
CA SER A 66 -10.32 -2.30 -3.27
C SER A 66 -9.33 -3.10 -4.11
N SER A 67 -9.76 -4.28 -4.55
CA SER A 67 -9.20 -5.03 -5.68
C SER A 67 -9.26 -4.24 -7.00
N THR A 68 -9.84 -3.03 -6.98
CA THR A 68 -9.71 -2.04 -8.04
C THR A 68 -8.51 -1.13 -7.74
N PRO A 69 -7.56 -1.00 -8.66
CA PRO A 69 -6.48 -0.04 -8.50
C PRO A 69 -7.09 1.37 -8.35
N GLY A 70 -6.72 2.11 -7.29
CA GLY A 70 -7.12 3.52 -7.21
C GLY A 70 -6.53 4.32 -8.38
N GLY A 71 -7.08 5.52 -8.65
CA GLY A 71 -6.61 6.36 -9.78
C GLY A 71 -5.09 6.55 -9.82
N ARG A 72 -4.44 6.61 -8.64
CA ARG A 72 -2.98 6.66 -8.52
C ARG A 72 -2.25 5.44 -9.08
N THR A 73 -2.80 4.24 -8.90
CA THR A 73 -2.18 3.03 -9.43
C THR A 73 -2.23 3.01 -10.96
N PHE A 74 -3.37 3.38 -11.54
CA PHE A 74 -3.51 3.50 -12.99
C PHE A 74 -2.60 4.59 -13.55
N GLU A 75 -2.46 5.73 -12.87
CA GLU A 75 -1.56 6.81 -13.27
C GLU A 75 -0.10 6.35 -13.29
N VAL A 76 0.35 5.67 -12.24
CA VAL A 76 1.70 5.10 -12.14
C VAL A 76 1.95 4.07 -13.25
N LEU A 77 1.00 3.15 -13.48
CA LEU A 77 1.09 2.17 -14.56
C LEU A 77 1.16 2.84 -15.92
N ASN A 78 0.29 3.81 -16.20
CA ASN A 78 0.22 4.48 -17.49
C ASN A 78 1.54 5.20 -17.78
N LEU A 79 2.07 5.97 -16.83
CA LEU A 79 3.36 6.64 -16.99
C LEU A 79 4.51 5.63 -17.20
N TYR A 80 4.51 4.53 -16.44
CA TYR A 80 5.49 3.47 -16.62
C TYR A 80 5.42 2.87 -18.03
N ASN A 81 4.23 2.51 -18.50
CA ASN A 81 4.00 1.96 -19.83
C ASN A 81 4.33 2.96 -20.96
N ASN A 82 4.21 4.26 -20.71
CA ASN A 82 4.63 5.34 -21.61
C ASN A 82 6.15 5.64 -21.56
N GLY A 83 6.94 4.78 -20.89
CA GLY A 83 8.40 4.83 -20.94
C GLY A 83 9.08 5.48 -19.73
N ARG A 84 8.34 6.00 -18.74
CA ARG A 84 8.96 6.50 -17.51
C ARG A 84 9.62 5.37 -16.72
N THR A 85 10.78 5.69 -16.14
CA THR A 85 11.59 4.77 -15.33
C THR A 85 11.14 4.76 -13.87
N LEU A 86 11.52 3.74 -13.11
CA LEU A 86 11.21 3.67 -11.67
C LEU A 86 11.78 4.88 -10.90
N PRO A 87 13.03 5.32 -11.10
CA PRO A 87 13.58 6.49 -10.42
C PRO A 87 12.80 7.78 -10.69
N GLU A 88 12.41 8.02 -11.96
CA GLU A 88 11.61 9.20 -12.33
C GLU A 88 10.26 9.21 -11.63
N LEU A 89 9.58 8.06 -11.55
CA LEU A 89 8.30 7.94 -10.86
C LEU A 89 8.45 8.16 -9.34
N CYS A 90 9.53 7.66 -8.73
CA CYS A 90 9.82 7.90 -7.32
C CYS A 90 10.04 9.39 -7.05
N GLN A 91 10.79 10.07 -7.92
CA GLN A 91 11.07 11.50 -7.81
C GLN A 91 9.81 12.36 -8.03
N GLN A 92 9.06 12.09 -9.10
CA GLN A 92 7.84 12.83 -9.44
C GLN A 92 6.81 12.79 -8.32
N TYR A 93 6.72 11.66 -7.62
CA TYR A 93 5.73 11.44 -6.58
C TYR A 93 6.28 11.56 -5.16
N ASN A 94 7.58 11.82 -5.01
CA ASN A 94 8.29 11.87 -3.74
C ASN A 94 7.98 10.66 -2.84
N VAL A 95 8.04 9.46 -3.42
CA VAL A 95 7.78 8.19 -2.72
C VAL A 95 8.94 7.22 -2.89
N LYS A 96 9.00 6.23 -2.00
CA LYS A 96 9.97 5.13 -2.09
C LYS A 96 9.66 4.21 -3.26
N ARG A 97 10.70 3.55 -3.78
CA ARG A 97 10.62 2.58 -4.86
C ARG A 97 9.64 1.44 -4.57
N SER A 98 9.68 0.87 -3.37
CA SER A 98 8.68 -0.09 -2.88
C SER A 98 7.22 0.36 -3.04
N THR A 99 6.92 1.66 -2.97
CA THR A 99 5.55 2.17 -3.17
C THR A 99 5.15 2.09 -4.64
N ILE A 100 6.05 2.47 -5.55
CA ILE A 100 5.84 2.37 -7.00
C ILE A 100 5.70 0.90 -7.41
N LEU A 101 6.57 0.02 -6.94
CA LEU A 101 6.49 -1.42 -7.23
C LEU A 101 5.17 -2.03 -6.74
N ASN A 102 4.67 -1.61 -5.58
CA ASN A 102 3.37 -2.04 -5.08
C ASN A 102 2.20 -1.54 -5.93
N HIS A 103 2.27 -0.31 -6.45
CA HIS A 103 1.27 0.17 -7.41
C HIS A 103 1.28 -0.68 -8.68
N LEU A 104 2.45 -0.89 -9.29
CA LEU A 104 2.57 -1.72 -10.51
C LEU A 104 2.04 -3.13 -10.27
N TRP A 105 2.36 -3.74 -9.12
CA TRP A 105 1.83 -5.07 -8.77
C TRP A 105 0.30 -5.08 -8.65
N LYS A 106 -0.29 -4.11 -7.96
CA LYS A 106 -1.75 -4.00 -7.86
C LYS A 106 -2.41 -3.82 -9.22
N ALA A 107 -1.78 -3.11 -10.14
CA ALA A 107 -2.29 -2.94 -11.49
C ALA A 107 -2.30 -4.27 -12.24
N VAL A 108 -1.20 -5.02 -12.19
CA VAL A 108 -1.09 -6.37 -12.77
C VAL A 108 -2.12 -7.33 -12.16
N GLN A 109 -2.32 -7.30 -10.84
CA GLN A 109 -3.36 -8.10 -10.18
C GLN A 109 -4.78 -7.75 -10.63
N ALA A 110 -5.00 -6.52 -11.12
CA ALA A 110 -6.27 -6.09 -11.68
C ALA A 110 -6.45 -6.46 -13.16
N GLY A 111 -5.49 -7.19 -13.75
CA GLY A 111 -5.52 -7.62 -15.15
C GLY A 111 -4.93 -6.62 -16.14
N GLU A 112 -4.28 -5.55 -15.65
CA GLU A 112 -3.62 -4.58 -16.51
C GLU A 112 -2.27 -5.10 -17.01
N THR A 113 -1.93 -4.74 -18.24
CA THR A 113 -0.65 -5.13 -18.85
C THR A 113 0.48 -4.21 -18.41
N LEU A 114 1.53 -4.78 -17.85
CA LEU A 114 2.78 -4.08 -17.58
C LEU A 114 3.72 -4.19 -18.79
N ARG A 115 4.36 -3.09 -19.20
CA ARG A 115 5.34 -3.15 -20.30
C ARG A 115 6.49 -4.13 -19.97
N ALA A 116 6.83 -4.96 -20.95
CA ALA A 116 8.09 -5.71 -20.93
C ALA A 116 9.24 -4.70 -20.91
N SER A 117 10.04 -4.76 -19.87
CA SER A 117 11.12 -3.81 -19.62
C SER A 117 12.23 -4.51 -18.84
N ASN A 118 13.48 -4.05 -19.03
CA ASN A 118 14.64 -4.55 -18.31
C ASN A 118 14.64 -4.05 -16.86
N LEU A 119 13.62 -4.43 -16.08
CA LEU A 119 13.54 -4.17 -14.65
C LEU A 119 14.78 -4.65 -13.90
N LEU A 120 15.41 -5.74 -14.38
CA LEU A 120 16.64 -6.31 -13.82
C LEU A 120 17.84 -5.35 -13.85
N GLU A 121 17.90 -4.40 -14.78
CA GLU A 121 18.99 -3.39 -14.82
C GLU A 121 18.96 -2.46 -13.61
N HIS A 122 17.81 -2.39 -12.92
CA HIS A 122 17.67 -1.60 -11.72
C HIS A 122 17.80 -2.43 -10.44
N SER A 123 18.10 -3.73 -10.54
CA SER A 123 18.35 -4.60 -9.38
C SER A 123 19.80 -4.48 -8.94
N ASP A 124 20.02 -4.46 -7.62
CA ASP A 124 21.36 -4.42 -7.02
C ASP A 124 21.92 -5.85 -6.78
N LEU A 125 21.14 -6.88 -7.13
CA LEU A 125 21.52 -8.29 -6.97
C LEU A 125 22.47 -8.76 -8.07
N THR A 126 23.30 -9.75 -7.73
CA THR A 126 24.13 -10.43 -8.74
C THR A 126 23.26 -11.26 -9.69
N PRO A 127 23.72 -11.55 -10.93
CA PRO A 127 22.99 -12.40 -11.86
C PRO A 127 22.59 -13.77 -11.27
N ASP A 128 23.47 -14.37 -10.46
CA ASP A 128 23.18 -15.64 -9.77
C ASP A 128 22.02 -15.50 -8.77
N GLN A 129 21.99 -14.42 -7.99
CA GLN A 129 20.90 -14.15 -7.03
C GLN A 129 19.58 -13.86 -7.75
N GLN A 130 19.63 -13.13 -8.87
CA GLN A 130 18.45 -12.89 -9.71
C GLN A 130 17.89 -14.21 -10.24
N GLN A 131 18.75 -15.08 -10.77
CA GLN A 131 18.34 -16.39 -11.30
C GLN A 131 17.74 -17.28 -10.20
N GLN A 132 18.34 -17.30 -9.01
CA GLN A 132 17.79 -18.03 -7.86
C GLN A 132 16.41 -17.50 -7.46
N ALA A 133 16.21 -16.19 -7.45
CA ALA A 133 14.93 -15.60 -7.12
C ALA A 133 13.86 -15.92 -8.17
N LEU A 134 14.18 -15.84 -9.46
CA LEU A 134 13.27 -16.21 -10.54
C LEU A 134 12.90 -17.70 -10.47
N ALA A 135 13.85 -18.58 -10.18
CA ALA A 135 13.59 -20.01 -9.96
C ALA A 135 12.68 -20.24 -8.74
N ALA A 136 12.88 -19.49 -7.65
CA ALA A 136 12.03 -19.56 -6.47
C ALA A 136 10.60 -19.07 -6.76
N PHE A 137 10.42 -18.05 -7.61
CA PHE A 137 9.10 -17.62 -8.09
C PHE A 137 8.41 -18.68 -8.94
N ALA A 138 9.14 -19.38 -9.81
CA ALA A 138 8.59 -20.49 -10.59
C ALA A 138 8.16 -21.67 -9.70
N GLN A 139 8.87 -21.92 -8.60
CA GLN A 139 8.58 -23.03 -7.68
C GLN A 139 7.45 -22.73 -6.68
N HIS A 140 7.42 -21.51 -6.13
CA HIS A 140 6.51 -21.15 -5.02
C HIS A 140 5.34 -20.25 -5.45
N GLY A 141 5.35 -19.78 -6.71
CA GLY A 141 4.41 -18.81 -7.21
C GLY A 141 4.75 -17.37 -6.80
N MET A 142 3.93 -16.44 -7.28
CA MET A 142 4.16 -14.99 -7.20
C MET A 142 3.20 -14.25 -6.28
N ASP A 143 2.17 -14.95 -5.77
CA ASP A 143 1.13 -14.35 -4.93
C ASP A 143 1.69 -13.85 -3.61
N TYR A 144 2.61 -14.61 -3.02
CA TYR A 144 3.23 -14.31 -1.73
C TYR A 144 4.75 -14.26 -1.86
N LEU A 145 5.36 -13.19 -1.36
CA LEU A 145 6.83 -13.05 -1.35
C LEU A 145 7.49 -13.84 -0.22
N ARG A 146 6.77 -14.18 0.85
CA ARG A 146 7.33 -14.84 2.03
C ARG A 146 7.92 -16.23 1.71
N PRO A 147 7.26 -17.12 0.95
CA PRO A 147 7.85 -18.40 0.56
C PRO A 147 9.15 -18.23 -0.24
N VAL A 148 9.18 -17.28 -1.17
CA VAL A 148 10.37 -16.95 -1.98
C VAL A 148 11.50 -16.39 -1.12
N TYR A 149 11.18 -15.47 -0.20
CA TYR A 149 12.14 -14.92 0.75
C TYR A 149 12.80 -15.99 1.63
N LEU A 150 12.01 -16.96 2.11
CA LEU A 150 12.52 -18.10 2.86
C LEU A 150 13.38 -19.04 2.00
N ALA A 151 12.98 -19.30 0.75
CA ALA A 151 13.76 -20.11 -0.19
C ALA A 151 15.14 -19.49 -0.47
N LEU A 152 15.21 -18.15 -0.49
CA LEU A 152 16.44 -17.37 -0.65
C LEU A 152 17.19 -17.15 0.69
N LYS A 153 16.85 -17.90 1.73
CA LYS A 153 17.47 -17.84 3.06
C LYS A 153 17.49 -16.41 3.65
N GLU A 154 16.45 -15.63 3.34
CA GLU A 154 16.27 -14.28 3.88
C GLU A 154 17.38 -13.28 3.50
N THR A 155 18.18 -13.60 2.47
CA THR A 155 19.36 -12.82 2.04
C THR A 155 19.03 -11.68 1.08
N VAL A 156 17.81 -11.65 0.53
CA VAL A 156 17.37 -10.69 -0.49
C VAL A 156 16.29 -9.79 0.07
N GLU A 157 16.45 -8.47 -0.07
CA GLU A 157 15.45 -7.52 0.42
C GLU A 157 14.10 -7.63 -0.31
N TYR A 158 13.01 -7.32 0.40
CA TYR A 158 11.66 -7.36 -0.17
C TYR A 158 11.48 -6.42 -1.38
N GLU A 159 12.19 -5.30 -1.43
CA GLU A 159 12.12 -4.38 -2.56
C GLU A 159 12.64 -5.04 -3.85
N GLU A 160 13.73 -5.79 -3.77
CA GLU A 160 14.29 -6.57 -4.88
C GLU A 160 13.34 -7.71 -5.29
N LEU A 161 12.74 -8.41 -4.32
CA LEU A 161 11.75 -9.45 -4.62
C LEU A 161 10.52 -8.89 -5.35
N HIS A 162 10.06 -7.71 -4.97
CA HIS A 162 8.95 -7.04 -5.67
C HIS A 162 9.31 -6.72 -7.12
N LEU A 163 10.54 -6.27 -7.36
CA LEU A 163 11.03 -5.99 -8.71
C LEU A 163 11.14 -7.26 -9.55
N LEU A 164 11.80 -8.29 -9.01
CA LEU A 164 11.99 -9.57 -9.69
C LEU A 164 10.66 -10.23 -10.02
N ARG A 165 9.66 -10.11 -9.13
CA ARG A 165 8.30 -10.56 -9.40
C ARG A 165 7.67 -9.83 -10.58
N LEU A 166 7.76 -8.50 -10.63
CA LEU A 166 7.21 -7.72 -11.75
C LEU A 166 7.91 -8.07 -13.06
N HIS A 167 9.23 -8.28 -13.01
CA HIS A 167 9.99 -8.75 -14.16
C HIS A 167 9.47 -10.10 -14.64
N PHE A 168 9.36 -11.08 -13.73
CA PHE A 168 8.88 -12.43 -14.02
C PHE A 168 7.51 -12.44 -14.71
N ILE A 169 6.60 -11.54 -14.32
CA ILE A 169 5.25 -11.47 -14.93
C ILE A 169 5.24 -10.71 -16.25
N SER A 170 6.13 -9.72 -16.40
CA SER A 170 6.22 -8.94 -17.63
C SER A 170 6.84 -9.72 -18.80
N GLN A 171 7.53 -10.84 -18.51
CA GLN A 171 8.04 -11.73 -19.53
C GLN A 171 6.91 -12.62 -20.05
N PRO A 172 6.74 -12.75 -21.37
CA PRO A 172 5.84 -13.74 -21.92
C PRO A 172 6.33 -15.13 -21.50
N THR A 173 5.46 -15.92 -20.89
CA THR A 173 5.70 -17.35 -20.69
C THR A 173 5.77 -17.99 -22.08
N GLU A 174 6.96 -18.40 -22.51
CA GLU A 174 7.14 -19.27 -23.70
C GLU A 174 6.54 -20.66 -23.47
#